data_AF-A0A9D4YV94-F1
#
_entry.id   AF-A0A9D4YV94-F1
#
_cell.length_a   1.000
_cell.length_b   1.000
_cell.length_c   1.000
_cell.angle_alpha   90.00
_cell.angle_beta   90.00
_cell.angle_gamma   90.00
#
_symmetry.space_group_name_H-M   'P 1'
#
loop_
_entity.id
_entity.type
_entity.pdbx_description
1 polymer ?
#
loop_
_entity_poly.entity_id
_entity_poly.type
_entity_poly.pdbx_seq_one_letter_code
_entity_poly.pdbx_strand_id
1 'polypeptide(L)'
;MALTITRNGTVYSLTQLAGEPDAIDGGSPMAASTVASSPSKASPAKCAAITPEKAVRDLPAGASLLPLYSFPAHDGFQVKRVRSFGSFGDLVAAGAAAVPDVDNSGGRGYASSDDESASLDGSSDSGASAQVVPQRSVLDALLLGEWEDRAEAGLFRYDVTACPTKVVPGSYGFIAQCNEGRLSKKRPTEFRIDQVAQDFDANKFNFTKALQHEVLFMFEPGRRSKPSFRPAAVARPSPNLVYINVSPIEYGHVLLVPRALDGLRQLVTPDTMLLALQFAREADNPYFRLAFNSLGAYGTINHLHFQAYYLAAPFAMERAPTAPLDLAALGLKSRCNAADAVPTLIGGKGRRRPACGVRVEQLREYPVRSLVFEAGDSLQEAAELVGTACERLTAANVPHNLFIADCGARIFLFPNCFAERKARGQMPEDVLETQVDPAAWEIAGHIVLKRQEDYEAVTQESAWRLLELASCSEERFGEVARLALDGLI
;
A
#
# COMPACT_ATOMS: atom_id res chain seq x y z
N MET A 1 -27.91 12.00 7.10
CA MET A 1 -28.42 10.84 7.85
C MET A 1 -27.22 10.12 8.44
N ALA A 2 -27.17 9.98 9.77
CA ALA A 2 -26.08 9.26 10.44
C ALA A 2 -26.27 7.75 10.22
N LEU A 3 -25.27 7.09 9.64
CA LEU A 3 -25.22 5.65 9.41
C LEU A 3 -24.63 4.97 10.65
N THR A 4 -25.44 4.18 11.34
CA THR A 4 -25.00 3.30 12.43
C THR A 4 -24.49 1.99 11.82
N ILE A 5 -23.18 1.74 11.96
CA ILE A 5 -22.50 0.56 11.41
C ILE A 5 -22.43 -0.52 12.50
N THR A 6 -23.17 -1.62 12.33
CA THR A 6 -23.01 -2.83 13.15
C THR A 6 -22.10 -3.81 12.41
N ARG A 7 -20.95 -4.15 13.01
CA ARG A 7 -19.94 -5.05 12.41
C ARG A 7 -20.05 -6.46 12.98
N ASN A 8 -20.19 -7.45 12.11
CA ASN A 8 -20.03 -8.87 12.47
C ASN A 8 -18.65 -9.36 11.97
N GLY A 9 -17.90 -10.01 12.86
CA GLY A 9 -16.55 -10.53 12.57
C GLY A 9 -16.57 -11.75 11.64
N THR A 10 -15.58 -11.84 10.75
CA THR A 10 -15.44 -12.96 9.80
C THR A 10 -14.24 -13.80 10.19
N VAL A 11 -14.48 -15.01 10.69
CA VAL A 11 -13.42 -15.97 11.07
C VAL A 11 -13.16 -16.91 9.90
N TYR A 12 -11.94 -16.88 9.35
CA TYR A 12 -11.39 -18.01 8.57
C TYR A 12 -10.10 -18.48 9.26
N SER A 13 -10.08 -19.73 9.75
CA SER A 13 -8.93 -20.26 10.49
C SER A 13 -7.79 -20.69 9.56
N LEU A 14 -6.56 -20.32 9.93
CA LEU A 14 -5.26 -20.57 9.28
C LEU A 14 -4.92 -22.06 8.99
N THR A 15 -5.82 -23.00 9.25
CA THR A 15 -5.60 -24.44 9.11
C THR A 15 -5.64 -24.96 7.67
N GLN A 16 -6.03 -24.15 6.69
CA GLN A 16 -6.14 -24.58 5.28
C GLN A 16 -4.90 -24.29 4.40
N LEU A 17 -3.84 -23.70 4.95
CA LEU A 17 -2.60 -23.35 4.21
C LEU A 17 -1.35 -24.16 4.61
N ALA A 18 -1.50 -25.17 5.48
CA ALA A 18 -0.41 -26.10 5.79
C ALA A 18 -0.29 -27.15 4.66
N GLY A 19 0.69 -26.96 3.78
CA GLY A 19 1.06 -27.99 2.79
C GLY A 19 1.56 -29.26 3.46
N GLU A 20 1.19 -30.42 2.89
CA GLU A 20 1.56 -31.74 3.40
C GLU A 20 3.09 -31.94 3.51
N PRO A 21 3.56 -32.68 4.53
CA PRO A 21 4.94 -33.12 4.60
C PRO A 21 5.17 -34.34 3.71
N ASP A 22 6.26 -34.32 2.94
CA ASP A 22 6.74 -35.46 2.16
C ASP A 22 7.02 -36.69 3.06
N ALA A 23 6.65 -37.86 2.54
CA ALA A 23 6.71 -39.16 3.18
C ALA A 23 8.13 -39.62 3.55
N ILE A 24 8.28 -40.18 4.75
CA ILE A 24 9.37 -41.10 5.09
C ILE A 24 8.75 -42.37 5.67
N ASP A 25 9.11 -43.49 5.03
CA ASP A 25 8.70 -44.87 5.29
C ASP A 25 9.32 -45.44 6.59
N GLY A 26 8.62 -46.38 7.23
CA GLY A 26 9.20 -47.24 8.27
C GLY A 26 8.27 -47.68 9.42
N GLY A 27 7.55 -48.79 9.22
CA GLY A 27 7.43 -49.88 10.22
C GLY A 27 6.45 -49.75 11.42
N SER A 28 5.36 -50.51 11.36
CA SER A 28 4.45 -50.91 12.48
C SER A 28 5.02 -52.13 13.26
N PRO A 29 4.42 -52.70 14.36
CA PRO A 29 3.02 -52.54 14.84
C PRO A 29 2.72 -52.55 16.38
N MET A 30 1.47 -52.16 16.68
CA MET A 30 0.47 -52.68 17.67
C MET A 30 0.72 -52.72 19.20
N ALA A 31 -0.20 -52.08 19.94
CA ALA A 31 -0.94 -52.67 21.07
C ALA A 31 -2.20 -51.83 21.42
N ALA A 32 -3.23 -52.49 21.95
CA ALA A 32 -4.63 -52.05 21.99
C ALA A 32 -5.12 -51.46 23.33
N SER A 33 -6.28 -50.79 23.24
CA SER A 33 -7.41 -50.77 24.20
C SER A 33 -7.34 -49.90 25.46
N THR A 34 -8.20 -48.87 25.55
CA THR A 34 -9.43 -48.86 26.39
C THR A 34 -10.16 -47.51 26.33
N VAL A 35 -11.50 -47.58 26.45
CA VAL A 35 -12.48 -46.48 26.37
C VAL A 35 -12.87 -46.04 27.79
N ALA A 36 -12.94 -44.73 28.07
CA ALA A 36 -13.85 -44.16 29.10
C ALA A 36 -14.03 -42.63 28.99
N SER A 37 -15.27 -42.24 28.71
CA SER A 37 -16.05 -41.06 29.16
C SER A 37 -15.44 -39.65 29.25
N SER A 38 -16.00 -38.76 28.43
CA SER A 38 -15.89 -37.29 28.41
C SER A 38 -16.29 -36.58 29.71
N PRO A 39 -15.76 -35.37 29.93
CA PRO A 39 -16.65 -34.22 30.09
C PRO A 39 -16.25 -33.00 29.22
N SER A 40 -17.29 -32.31 28.73
CA SER A 40 -17.35 -30.93 28.21
C SER A 40 -16.13 -30.38 27.44
N LYS A 41 -16.28 -30.30 26.11
CA LYS A 41 -15.40 -29.56 25.20
C LYS A 41 -15.39 -28.07 25.54
N ALA A 42 -14.36 -27.62 26.27
CA ALA A 42 -13.86 -26.27 26.10
C ALA A 42 -13.25 -26.18 24.68
N SER A 43 -13.59 -25.12 23.94
CA SER A 43 -12.94 -24.79 22.67
C SER A 43 -11.41 -24.76 22.87
N PRO A 44 -10.62 -25.34 21.94
CA PRO A 44 -9.18 -25.25 22.05
C PRO A 44 -8.77 -23.80 21.86
N ALA A 45 -8.11 -23.22 22.87
CA ALA A 45 -7.46 -21.93 22.76
C ALA A 45 -6.53 -21.94 21.53
N LYS A 46 -6.63 -20.91 20.67
CA LYS A 46 -5.65 -20.64 19.60
C LYS A 46 -4.26 -20.75 20.25
N CYS A 47 -3.47 -21.74 19.87
CA CYS A 47 -2.07 -21.86 20.29
C CYS A 47 -1.27 -20.80 19.51
N ALA A 48 -1.46 -19.54 19.88
CA ALA A 48 -0.61 -18.46 19.42
C ALA A 48 0.73 -18.68 20.09
N ALA A 49 1.75 -19.07 19.32
CA ALA A 49 3.13 -18.90 19.78
C ALA A 49 3.27 -17.41 20.13
N ILE A 50 3.36 -17.10 21.42
CA ILE A 50 3.43 -15.71 21.89
C ILE A 50 4.77 -15.17 21.40
N THR A 51 4.73 -14.32 20.37
CA THR A 51 5.91 -13.59 19.93
C THR A 51 6.44 -12.80 21.13
N PRO A 52 7.71 -13.01 21.53
CA PRO A 52 8.21 -12.44 22.78
C PRO A 52 8.18 -10.91 22.75
N GLU A 53 7.98 -10.29 23.92
CA GLU A 53 8.11 -8.84 24.13
C GLU A 53 9.59 -8.42 24.10
N LYS A 54 10.23 -8.61 22.96
CA LYS A 54 11.63 -8.24 22.69
C LYS A 54 11.68 -7.26 21.54
N ALA A 55 12.74 -6.48 21.45
CA ALA A 55 12.93 -5.58 20.33
C ALA A 55 13.35 -6.37 19.08
N VAL A 56 13.05 -5.83 17.89
CA VAL A 56 13.43 -6.44 16.62
C VAL A 56 14.96 -6.58 16.46
N ARG A 57 15.76 -5.67 17.02
CA ARG A 57 17.23 -5.78 17.06
C ARG A 57 17.74 -7.06 17.72
N ASP A 58 16.92 -7.72 18.54
CA ASP A 58 17.27 -8.95 19.25
C ASP A 58 16.94 -10.23 18.44
N LEU A 59 16.39 -10.10 17.22
CA LEU A 59 16.09 -11.24 16.34
C LEU A 59 17.32 -12.11 16.01
N PRO A 60 18.51 -11.54 15.66
CA PRO A 60 19.68 -12.35 15.32
C PRO A 60 20.19 -13.21 16.48
N ALA A 61 19.76 -12.95 17.73
CA ALA A 61 20.14 -13.76 18.89
C ALA A 61 19.53 -15.18 18.88
N GLY A 62 18.79 -15.56 17.82
CA GLY A 62 18.33 -16.93 17.55
C GLY A 62 17.22 -17.44 18.47
N ALA A 63 16.75 -16.61 19.40
CA ALA A 63 15.76 -16.96 20.41
C ALA A 63 14.30 -16.68 19.98
N SER A 64 14.08 -16.12 18.79
CA SER A 64 12.77 -15.72 18.30
C SER A 64 12.54 -16.21 16.87
N LEU A 65 11.37 -16.78 16.62
CA LEU A 65 10.88 -17.09 15.29
C LEU A 65 9.86 -16.04 14.88
N LEU A 66 9.85 -15.66 13.60
CA LEU A 66 8.84 -14.77 13.03
C LEU A 66 8.06 -15.51 11.94
N PRO A 67 6.79 -15.16 11.72
CA PRO A 67 6.07 -15.62 10.55
C PRO A 67 6.79 -15.18 9.27
N LEU A 68 6.75 -16.01 8.23
CA LEU A 68 7.39 -15.78 6.95
C LEU A 68 6.37 -15.90 5.83
N TYR A 69 6.14 -14.81 5.13
CA TYR A 69 5.48 -14.79 3.84
C TYR A 69 6.52 -14.81 2.73
N SER A 70 6.47 -15.83 1.87
CA SER A 70 7.32 -15.92 0.68
C SER A 70 6.50 -15.66 -0.58
N PHE A 71 6.82 -14.60 -1.32
CA PHE A 71 6.12 -14.22 -2.56
C PHE A 71 6.84 -14.75 -3.81
N PRO A 72 6.14 -14.99 -4.93
CA PRO A 72 6.76 -15.39 -6.19
C PRO A 72 7.70 -14.32 -6.77
N ALA A 73 8.97 -14.67 -6.99
CA ALA A 73 9.99 -13.72 -7.46
C ALA A 73 9.97 -13.43 -8.98
N HIS A 74 8.90 -13.79 -9.71
CA HIS A 74 8.81 -13.47 -11.13
C HIS A 74 8.62 -11.97 -11.33
N ASP A 75 9.16 -11.42 -12.42
CA ASP A 75 8.99 -10.01 -12.78
C ASP A 75 7.64 -9.77 -13.49
N GLY A 76 7.15 -8.54 -13.42
CA GLY A 76 5.97 -8.09 -14.16
C GLY A 76 4.63 -8.48 -13.54
N PHE A 77 3.61 -8.48 -14.40
CA PHE A 77 2.23 -8.81 -14.08
C PHE A 77 1.76 -10.03 -14.88
N GLN A 78 0.96 -10.91 -14.27
CA GLN A 78 0.39 -12.07 -14.98
C GLN A 78 -0.69 -11.67 -16.00
N VAL A 79 -1.37 -10.55 -15.75
CA VAL A 79 -2.38 -9.97 -16.63
C VAL A 79 -2.06 -8.50 -16.82
N LYS A 80 -2.26 -7.98 -18.03
CA LYS A 80 -2.10 -6.56 -18.32
C LYS A 80 -3.00 -5.75 -17.38
N ARG A 81 -2.40 -4.91 -16.54
CA ARG A 81 -3.16 -4.06 -15.61
C ARG A 81 -3.80 -2.90 -16.36
N VAL A 82 -5.03 -2.58 -15.96
CA VAL A 82 -5.81 -1.43 -16.42
C VAL A 82 -6.07 -0.57 -15.18
N ARG A 83 -6.30 0.74 -15.39
CA ARG A 83 -6.69 1.65 -14.30
C ARG A 83 -7.88 1.06 -13.55
N SER A 84 -7.74 0.94 -12.23
CA SER A 84 -8.76 0.30 -11.38
C SER A 84 -9.96 1.20 -11.17
N PHE A 85 -9.75 2.51 -11.31
CA PHE A 85 -10.77 3.53 -11.10
C PHE A 85 -10.88 4.38 -12.36
N GLY A 86 -12.13 4.65 -12.78
CA GLY A 86 -12.44 5.47 -13.96
C GLY A 86 -12.00 6.93 -13.83
N SER A 87 -12.45 7.77 -14.75
CA SER A 87 -12.13 9.20 -14.80
C SER A 87 -13.05 10.05 -13.91
N PHE A 88 -12.72 11.34 -13.71
CA PHE A 88 -13.66 12.29 -13.09
C PHE A 88 -14.99 12.41 -13.84
N GLY A 89 -15.02 12.18 -15.16
CA GLY A 89 -16.26 12.21 -15.95
C GLY A 89 -17.28 11.15 -15.50
N ASP A 90 -16.80 10.02 -14.99
CA ASP A 90 -17.65 8.92 -14.52
C ASP A 90 -18.38 9.30 -13.21
N LEU A 91 -17.83 10.21 -12.40
CA LEU A 91 -18.47 10.73 -11.18
C LEU A 91 -19.63 11.67 -11.47
N VAL A 92 -19.48 12.52 -12.49
CA VAL A 92 -20.51 13.48 -12.90
C VAL A 92 -21.70 12.74 -13.51
N ALA A 93 -21.43 11.68 -14.28
CA ALA A 93 -22.47 10.81 -14.84
C ALA A 93 -23.16 9.93 -13.78
N ALA A 94 -22.45 9.51 -12.73
CA ALA A 94 -22.97 8.68 -11.65
C ALA A 94 -23.62 9.47 -10.49
N GLY A 95 -23.64 10.80 -10.54
CA GLY A 95 -24.28 11.64 -9.53
C GLY A 95 -23.64 11.51 -8.14
N ALA A 96 -22.34 11.79 -7.99
CA ALA A 96 -21.62 11.95 -6.70
C ALA A 96 -21.81 10.87 -5.61
N ALA A 97 -22.45 9.74 -5.92
CA ALA A 97 -22.70 8.62 -5.03
C ALA A 97 -22.21 7.35 -5.71
N ALA A 98 -20.95 7.00 -5.45
CA ALA A 98 -20.44 5.66 -5.70
C ALA A 98 -19.18 5.44 -4.85
N VAL A 99 -19.37 5.32 -3.53
CA VAL A 99 -18.77 4.16 -2.88
C VAL A 99 -19.68 3.01 -3.33
N PRO A 100 -19.17 1.97 -4.01
CA PRO A 100 -20.01 0.82 -4.27
C PRO A 100 -20.48 0.27 -2.92
N ASP A 101 -21.80 0.27 -2.71
CA ASP A 101 -22.43 -0.55 -1.69
C ASP A 101 -21.95 -1.99 -1.88
N VAL A 102 -21.36 -2.57 -0.84
CA VAL A 102 -20.89 -3.96 -0.84
C VAL A 102 -22.06 -4.95 -0.67
N ASP A 103 -23.30 -4.49 -0.57
CA ASP A 103 -24.45 -5.35 -0.38
C ASP A 103 -25.46 -5.22 -1.53
N ASN A 104 -25.16 -5.86 -2.66
CA ASN A 104 -26.23 -6.38 -3.49
C ASN A 104 -25.88 -7.75 -4.09
N SER A 105 -25.72 -8.73 -3.20
CA SER A 105 -25.92 -10.13 -3.53
C SER A 105 -26.48 -10.87 -2.31
N GLY A 106 -27.79 -11.14 -2.31
CA GLY A 106 -28.34 -12.22 -1.51
C GLY A 106 -29.48 -11.85 -0.56
N GLY A 107 -30.64 -11.51 -1.12
CA GLY A 107 -31.91 -11.61 -0.40
C GLY A 107 -32.83 -12.61 -1.10
N ARG A 108 -32.79 -13.89 -0.70
CA ARG A 108 -33.94 -14.81 -0.74
C ARG A 108 -33.63 -16.14 -0.02
N GLY A 109 -34.19 -16.25 1.19
CA GLY A 109 -34.83 -17.46 1.74
C GLY A 109 -33.99 -18.73 1.89
N TYR A 110 -33.50 -18.96 3.10
CA TYR A 110 -33.27 -20.32 3.60
C TYR A 110 -34.62 -21.06 3.67
N ALA A 111 -34.76 -22.13 2.89
CA ALA A 111 -35.74 -23.19 3.13
C ALA A 111 -35.03 -24.53 3.03
N SER A 112 -35.19 -25.33 4.09
CA SER A 112 -34.70 -26.69 4.29
C SER A 112 -35.57 -27.69 3.52
N SER A 113 -34.97 -28.65 2.82
CA SER A 113 -35.35 -30.09 2.82
C SER A 113 -34.55 -30.92 1.80
N ASP A 114 -33.84 -31.92 2.32
CA ASP A 114 -33.74 -33.33 1.88
C ASP A 114 -33.86 -33.76 0.39
N ASP A 115 -32.81 -34.49 0.00
CA ASP A 115 -32.73 -35.77 -0.76
C ASP A 115 -33.25 -35.97 -2.22
N GLU A 116 -32.52 -36.89 -2.88
CA GLU A 116 -32.82 -37.70 -4.08
C GLU A 116 -32.53 -37.21 -5.53
N SER A 117 -31.58 -37.95 -6.13
CA SER A 117 -31.58 -38.64 -7.44
C SER A 117 -31.71 -37.89 -8.80
N ALA A 118 -30.70 -38.18 -9.63
CA ALA A 118 -30.58 -38.16 -11.10
C ALA A 118 -31.80 -37.94 -12.01
N SER A 119 -31.64 -37.10 -13.04
CA SER A 119 -31.84 -37.47 -14.46
C SER A 119 -31.46 -36.33 -15.42
N LEU A 120 -31.07 -36.73 -16.64
CA LEU A 120 -30.72 -35.89 -17.81
C LEU A 120 -31.98 -35.31 -18.48
N ASP A 121 -31.91 -34.07 -18.97
CA ASP A 121 -32.25 -33.69 -20.36
C ASP A 121 -32.07 -32.18 -20.59
N GLY A 122 -31.73 -31.81 -21.83
CA GLY A 122 -31.28 -30.47 -22.20
C GLY A 122 -32.37 -29.50 -22.64
N SER A 123 -32.04 -28.20 -22.61
CA SER A 123 -32.18 -27.23 -23.72
C SER A 123 -32.15 -25.78 -23.21
N SER A 124 -31.24 -25.01 -23.83
CA SER A 124 -31.30 -23.59 -24.20
C SER A 124 -31.71 -22.48 -23.21
N ASP A 125 -30.74 -21.56 -23.06
CA ASP A 125 -30.83 -20.10 -23.12
C ASP A 125 -31.13 -19.31 -21.84
N SER A 126 -30.10 -18.63 -21.32
CA SER A 126 -30.03 -17.15 -21.27
C SER A 126 -28.89 -16.70 -20.36
N GLY A 127 -28.08 -15.77 -20.85
CA GLY A 127 -26.90 -15.25 -20.17
C GLY A 127 -27.23 -14.50 -18.89
N ALA A 128 -26.88 -15.09 -17.75
CA ALA A 128 -26.67 -14.38 -16.51
C ALA A 128 -25.16 -14.28 -16.28
N SER A 129 -24.63 -13.06 -16.30
CA SER A 129 -23.25 -12.79 -15.88
C SER A 129 -23.09 -13.27 -14.43
N ALA A 130 -22.40 -14.39 -14.25
CA ALA A 130 -21.95 -14.82 -12.93
C ALA A 130 -21.17 -13.66 -12.30
N GLN A 131 -21.70 -13.09 -11.22
CA GLN A 131 -20.95 -12.15 -10.40
C GLN A 131 -19.75 -12.90 -9.84
N VAL A 132 -18.60 -12.73 -10.51
CA VAL A 132 -17.32 -13.25 -10.03
C VAL A 132 -16.97 -12.44 -8.79
N VAL A 133 -17.18 -13.02 -7.61
CA VAL A 133 -16.61 -12.49 -6.37
C VAL A 133 -15.10 -12.46 -6.57
N PRO A 134 -14.42 -11.29 -6.46
CA PRO A 134 -12.98 -11.23 -6.61
C PRO A 134 -12.34 -12.13 -5.56
N GLN A 135 -11.58 -13.14 -5.99
CA GLN A 135 -10.78 -13.92 -5.05
C GLN A 135 -9.72 -13.00 -4.44
N ARG A 136 -9.76 -12.81 -3.11
CA ARG A 136 -8.71 -12.10 -2.38
C ARG A 136 -7.38 -12.86 -2.51
N SER A 137 -6.28 -12.13 -2.65
CA SER A 137 -4.96 -12.76 -2.67
C SER A 137 -4.62 -13.36 -1.29
N VAL A 138 -3.65 -14.28 -1.28
CA VAL A 138 -3.18 -14.90 -0.01
C VAL A 138 -2.56 -13.86 0.90
N LEU A 139 -1.82 -12.88 0.35
CA LEU A 139 -1.23 -11.81 1.14
C LEU A 139 -2.31 -10.93 1.77
N ASP A 140 -3.33 -10.56 0.99
CA ASP A 140 -4.43 -9.70 1.43
C ASP A 140 -5.17 -10.29 2.63
N ALA A 141 -5.56 -11.57 2.52
CA ALA A 141 -6.25 -12.27 3.60
C ALA A 141 -5.38 -12.42 4.86
N LEU A 142 -4.10 -12.79 4.69
CA LEU A 142 -3.18 -12.96 5.81
C LEU A 142 -2.90 -11.63 6.52
N LEU A 143 -2.62 -10.58 5.77
CA LEU A 143 -2.27 -9.27 6.32
C LEU A 143 -3.43 -8.74 7.18
N LEU A 144 -4.65 -8.79 6.66
CA LEU A 144 -5.83 -8.34 7.41
C LEU A 144 -6.09 -9.20 8.65
N GLY A 145 -6.00 -10.53 8.53
CA GLY A 145 -6.18 -11.42 9.68
C GLY A 145 -5.15 -11.18 10.79
N GLU A 146 -3.86 -11.07 10.43
CA GLU A 146 -2.80 -10.78 11.41
C GLU A 146 -2.95 -9.37 12.01
N TRP A 147 -3.37 -8.38 11.21
CA TRP A 147 -3.62 -7.01 11.70
C TRP A 147 -4.79 -6.97 12.70
N GLU A 148 -5.87 -7.69 12.42
CA GLU A 148 -7.03 -7.85 13.31
C GLU A 148 -6.66 -8.57 14.61
N ASP A 149 -5.87 -9.66 14.54
CA ASP A 149 -5.38 -10.35 15.74
C ASP A 149 -4.56 -9.38 16.64
N ARG A 150 -3.78 -8.45 16.06
CA ARG A 150 -3.08 -7.40 16.84
C ARG A 150 -4.01 -6.33 17.38
N ALA A 151 -5.15 -6.10 16.73
CA ALA A 151 -6.17 -5.17 17.19
C ALA A 151 -6.90 -5.73 18.41
N GLU A 152 -7.30 -7.00 18.34
CA GLU A 152 -7.87 -7.75 19.47
C GLU A 152 -6.89 -7.83 20.64
N ALA A 153 -5.58 -7.94 20.36
CA ALA A 153 -4.53 -7.91 21.38
C ALA A 153 -4.25 -6.50 21.97
N GLY A 154 -4.91 -5.45 21.49
CA GLY A 154 -4.80 -4.10 22.06
C GLY A 154 -3.49 -3.37 21.74
N LEU A 155 -2.81 -3.72 20.64
CA LEU A 155 -1.50 -3.13 20.31
C LEU A 155 -1.57 -1.75 19.63
N PHE A 156 -2.76 -1.30 19.23
CA PHE A 156 -2.96 0.02 18.62
C PHE A 156 -3.24 1.09 19.67
N ARG A 157 -2.79 2.32 19.40
CA ARG A 157 -2.98 3.45 20.34
C ARG A 157 -4.42 3.97 20.39
N TYR A 158 -5.25 3.62 19.42
CA TYR A 158 -6.67 3.94 19.34
C TYR A 158 -7.35 3.04 18.30
N ASP A 159 -8.67 2.96 18.38
CA ASP A 159 -9.49 2.31 17.36
C ASP A 159 -9.70 3.25 16.17
N VAL A 160 -8.95 3.01 15.09
CA VAL A 160 -9.08 3.77 13.83
C VAL A 160 -10.40 3.53 13.14
N THR A 161 -11.03 2.39 13.38
CA THR A 161 -12.26 2.00 12.71
C THR A 161 -13.47 2.78 13.23
N ALA A 162 -13.32 3.50 14.35
CA ALA A 162 -14.30 4.42 14.90
C ALA A 162 -14.13 5.87 14.40
N CYS A 163 -13.07 6.16 13.64
CA CYS A 163 -12.83 7.49 13.09
C CYS A 163 -13.88 7.83 12.02
N PRO A 164 -14.56 9.00 12.10
CA PRO A 164 -15.55 9.37 11.10
C PRO A 164 -14.86 9.73 9.77
N THR A 165 -15.37 9.14 8.69
CA THR A 165 -14.88 9.33 7.33
C THR A 165 -16.05 9.70 6.41
N LYS A 166 -15.85 10.66 5.51
CA LYS A 166 -16.83 11.07 4.49
C LYS A 166 -16.16 11.43 3.17
N VAL A 167 -16.90 11.25 2.09
CA VAL A 167 -16.56 11.91 0.82
C VAL A 167 -16.94 13.39 0.95
N VAL A 168 -16.00 14.27 0.65
CA VAL A 168 -16.22 15.72 0.61
C VAL A 168 -17.07 16.04 -0.62
N PRO A 169 -18.21 16.75 -0.47
CA PRO A 169 -19.04 17.13 -1.60
C PRO A 169 -18.25 17.91 -2.67
N GLY A 170 -18.37 17.48 -3.92
CA GLY A 170 -17.69 18.11 -5.06
C GLY A 170 -17.39 17.14 -6.21
N SER A 171 -16.71 17.64 -7.24
CA SER A 171 -16.37 16.91 -8.48
C SER A 171 -15.14 16.01 -8.38
N TYR A 172 -14.24 16.24 -7.42
CA TYR A 172 -12.97 15.49 -7.31
C TYR A 172 -13.07 14.25 -6.42
N GLY A 173 -14.06 14.21 -5.52
CA GLY A 173 -14.24 13.08 -4.60
C GLY A 173 -13.13 12.96 -3.55
N PHE A 174 -12.67 14.08 -2.99
CA PHE A 174 -11.78 14.06 -1.84
C PHE A 174 -12.42 13.30 -0.68
N ILE A 175 -11.60 12.65 0.13
CA ILE A 175 -12.05 11.90 1.31
C ILE A 175 -11.54 12.64 2.53
N ALA A 176 -12.42 13.00 3.45
CA ALA A 176 -12.06 13.57 4.74
C ALA A 176 -12.24 12.53 5.83
N GLN A 177 -11.31 12.48 6.78
CA GLN A 177 -11.40 11.61 7.95
C GLN A 177 -10.91 12.36 9.19
N CYS A 178 -11.61 12.22 10.31
CA CYS A 178 -11.20 12.83 11.58
C CYS A 178 -10.50 11.82 12.50
N ASN A 179 -9.20 12.01 12.71
CA ASN A 179 -8.40 11.17 13.61
C ASN A 179 -8.02 11.95 14.87
N GLU A 180 -9.01 12.25 15.71
CA GLU A 180 -8.79 12.97 16.97
C GLU A 180 -7.81 12.24 17.88
N GLY A 181 -6.94 13.00 18.55
CA GLY A 181 -5.92 12.44 19.44
C GLY A 181 -4.79 11.69 18.74
N ARG A 182 -4.83 11.51 17.41
CA ARG A 182 -3.69 10.95 16.65
C ARG A 182 -2.46 11.84 16.78
N LEU A 183 -2.64 13.16 16.73
CA LEU A 183 -1.55 14.14 16.88
C LEU A 183 -0.79 13.99 18.19
N SER A 184 -1.50 13.97 19.32
CA SER A 184 -0.90 13.85 20.65
C SER A 184 -0.27 12.48 20.90
N LYS A 185 -0.77 11.45 20.21
CA LYS A 185 -0.22 10.09 20.23
C LYS A 185 0.90 9.89 19.23
N LYS A 186 1.02 10.71 18.18
CA LYS A 186 2.08 10.61 17.16
C LYS A 186 3.42 10.98 17.79
N ARG A 187 4.47 10.25 17.45
CA ARG A 187 5.83 10.60 17.89
C ARG A 187 6.23 11.96 17.28
N PRO A 188 6.86 12.86 18.04
CA PRO A 188 7.39 14.10 17.49
C PRO A 188 8.49 13.81 16.47
N THR A 189 8.68 14.72 15.52
CA THR A 189 9.77 14.59 14.54
C THR A 189 11.08 14.94 15.24
N GLU A 190 11.97 13.96 15.36
CA GLU A 190 13.28 14.12 16.03
C GLU A 190 14.40 14.57 15.06
N PHE A 191 14.06 14.81 13.80
CA PHE A 191 14.99 15.13 12.73
C PHE A 191 14.75 16.54 12.20
N ARG A 192 15.79 17.11 11.59
CA ARG A 192 15.66 18.41 10.94
C ARG A 192 14.86 18.24 9.64
N ILE A 193 14.15 19.28 9.23
CA ILE A 193 13.32 19.23 8.01
C ILE A 193 14.00 19.90 6.80
N ASP A 194 15.17 20.50 7.00
CA ASP A 194 15.96 21.21 5.99
C ASP A 194 16.75 20.27 5.06
N GLN A 195 16.89 19.00 5.44
CA GLN A 195 17.64 18.00 4.69
C GLN A 195 16.85 16.71 4.48
N VAL A 196 16.72 16.31 3.21
CA VAL A 196 16.05 15.07 2.79
C VAL A 196 16.89 13.84 3.18
N ALA A 197 18.20 13.90 2.94
CA ALA A 197 19.14 12.86 3.34
C ALA A 197 19.84 13.25 4.65
N GLN A 198 19.64 12.43 5.68
CA GLN A 198 20.32 12.54 6.97
C GLN A 198 20.86 11.18 7.38
N ASP A 199 21.95 11.16 8.13
CA ASP A 199 22.54 9.90 8.62
C ASP A 199 21.58 9.16 9.55
N PHE A 200 21.63 7.83 9.48
CA PHE A 200 20.86 6.98 10.38
C PHE A 200 21.36 7.20 11.81
N ASP A 201 20.44 7.42 12.74
CA ASP A 201 20.74 7.67 14.14
C ASP A 201 20.13 6.56 15.01
N ALA A 202 20.98 5.68 15.52
CA ALA A 202 20.57 4.58 16.39
C ALA A 202 20.03 5.06 17.74
N ASN A 203 20.28 6.30 18.16
CA ASN A 203 19.79 6.85 19.43
C ASN A 203 18.34 7.32 19.33
N LYS A 204 17.92 7.82 18.16
CA LYS A 204 16.54 8.21 17.85
C LYS A 204 15.64 6.99 17.62
N PHE A 205 14.33 7.19 17.61
CA PHE A 205 13.43 6.06 17.31
C PHE A 205 13.69 5.49 15.91
N ASN A 206 13.72 4.16 15.81
CA ASN A 206 13.84 3.42 14.56
C ASN A 206 13.23 2.02 14.73
N PHE A 207 12.87 1.36 13.64
CA PHE A 207 12.15 0.07 13.68
C PHE A 207 12.91 -1.10 14.32
N THR A 208 14.24 -1.04 14.53
CA THR A 208 14.92 -2.10 15.29
C THR A 208 14.54 -2.07 16.78
N LYS A 209 13.98 -0.94 17.25
CA LYS A 209 13.47 -0.75 18.62
C LYS A 209 11.99 -1.12 18.78
N ALA A 210 11.27 -1.35 17.68
CA ALA A 210 9.88 -1.84 17.74
C ALA A 210 9.85 -3.25 18.33
N LEU A 211 8.73 -3.61 18.97
CA LEU A 211 8.57 -4.91 19.58
C LEU A 211 8.27 -5.97 18.51
N GLN A 212 8.77 -7.19 18.70
CA GLN A 212 8.58 -8.27 17.75
C GLN A 212 7.11 -8.64 17.56
N HIS A 213 6.25 -8.47 18.57
CA HIS A 213 4.80 -8.70 18.43
C HIS A 213 4.08 -7.65 17.56
N GLU A 214 4.73 -6.50 17.26
CA GLU A 214 4.22 -5.53 16.28
C GLU A 214 4.47 -6.00 14.84
N VAL A 215 5.32 -7.01 14.63
CA VAL A 215 5.60 -7.60 13.32
C VAL A 215 4.48 -8.57 12.94
N LEU A 216 3.94 -8.41 11.73
CA LEU A 216 3.01 -9.37 11.13
C LEU A 216 3.79 -10.57 10.57
N PHE A 217 4.76 -10.31 9.69
CA PHE A 217 5.60 -11.34 9.07
C PHE A 217 6.84 -10.73 8.39
N MET A 218 7.82 -11.58 8.10
CA MET A 218 8.86 -11.33 7.10
C MET A 218 8.25 -11.44 5.70
N PHE A 219 8.57 -10.51 4.80
CA PHE A 219 8.11 -10.50 3.40
C PHE A 219 9.29 -10.74 2.44
N GLU A 220 9.46 -11.97 1.99
CA GLU A 220 10.71 -12.40 1.33
C GLU A 220 10.45 -13.04 -0.04
N PRO A 221 11.39 -12.93 -1.00
CA PRO A 221 11.25 -13.64 -2.26
C PRO A 221 11.36 -15.16 -2.02
N GLY A 222 10.39 -15.88 -2.59
CA GLY A 222 10.32 -17.33 -2.61
C GLY A 222 10.90 -17.94 -3.89
N ARG A 223 11.30 -19.21 -3.81
CA ARG A 223 11.75 -19.99 -4.98
C ARG A 223 10.60 -20.61 -5.77
N ARG A 224 9.39 -20.63 -5.20
CA ARG A 224 8.21 -21.26 -5.78
C ARG A 224 7.43 -20.26 -6.65
N SER A 225 6.67 -20.77 -7.59
CA SER A 225 5.79 -19.97 -8.45
C SER A 225 4.53 -19.47 -7.75
N LYS A 226 4.18 -20.06 -6.60
CA LYS A 226 3.04 -19.68 -5.77
C LYS A 226 3.52 -19.13 -4.43
N PRO A 227 2.76 -18.20 -3.81
CA PRO A 227 3.07 -17.73 -2.47
C PRO A 227 3.00 -18.85 -1.44
N SER A 228 3.74 -18.71 -0.36
CA SER A 228 3.68 -19.63 0.78
C SER A 228 3.86 -18.90 2.09
N PHE A 229 3.17 -19.36 3.13
CA PHE A 229 3.28 -18.83 4.48
C PHE A 229 3.83 -19.89 5.44
N ARG A 230 4.74 -19.47 6.34
CA ARG A 230 5.24 -20.30 7.44
C ARG A 230 5.02 -19.53 8.74
N PRO A 231 4.19 -20.02 9.68
CA PRO A 231 3.90 -19.29 10.93
C PRO A 231 5.12 -19.04 11.82
N ALA A 232 6.16 -19.85 11.70
CA ALA A 232 7.38 -19.71 12.46
C ALA A 232 8.61 -20.05 11.59
N ALA A 233 9.48 -19.07 11.39
CA ALA A 233 10.73 -19.21 10.66
C ALA A 233 11.85 -18.43 11.35
N VAL A 234 13.08 -18.92 11.19
CA VAL A 234 14.28 -18.22 11.67
C VAL A 234 14.40 -16.90 10.88
N ALA A 235 14.61 -15.80 11.61
CA ALA A 235 14.80 -14.50 10.99
C ALA A 235 16.04 -14.52 10.08
N ARG A 236 15.91 -13.94 8.88
CA ARG A 236 17.07 -13.69 8.02
C ARG A 236 17.99 -12.63 8.68
N PRO A 237 19.29 -12.57 8.33
CA PRO A 237 20.20 -11.57 8.90
C PRO A 237 19.76 -10.13 8.68
N SER A 238 19.10 -9.84 7.55
CA SER A 238 18.51 -8.54 7.27
C SER A 238 17.13 -8.71 6.61
N PRO A 239 16.10 -9.00 7.43
CA PRO A 239 14.79 -9.37 6.92
C PRO A 239 14.03 -8.12 6.45
N ASN A 240 13.21 -8.27 5.42
CA ASN A 240 12.16 -7.31 5.12
C ASN A 240 10.98 -7.58 6.03
N LEU A 241 10.58 -6.60 6.84
CA LEU A 241 9.56 -6.80 7.88
C LEU A 241 8.32 -5.96 7.58
N VAL A 242 7.16 -6.58 7.77
CA VAL A 242 5.85 -5.90 7.75
C VAL A 242 5.38 -5.73 9.19
N TYR A 243 5.21 -4.49 9.63
CA TYR A 243 4.73 -4.15 10.96
C TYR A 243 3.30 -3.65 10.89
N ILE A 244 2.54 -3.77 11.99
CA ILE A 244 1.42 -2.86 12.21
C ILE A 244 1.93 -1.43 12.34
N ASN A 245 1.16 -0.46 11.84
CA ASN A 245 1.33 0.90 12.30
C ASN A 245 0.52 1.07 13.60
N VAL A 246 1.21 1.14 14.75
CA VAL A 246 0.56 1.32 16.06
C VAL A 246 -0.25 2.63 16.19
N SER A 247 -0.12 3.56 15.24
CA SER A 247 -0.95 4.77 15.10
C SER A 247 -1.61 4.83 13.71
N PRO A 248 -2.53 3.88 13.45
CA PRO A 248 -3.04 3.60 12.11
C PRO A 248 -3.88 4.77 11.58
N ILE A 249 -3.82 5.03 10.28
CA ILE A 249 -4.59 6.12 9.64
C ILE A 249 -5.93 5.56 9.22
N GLU A 250 -5.91 4.35 8.68
CA GLU A 250 -7.08 3.60 8.26
C GLU A 250 -6.87 2.12 8.61
N TYR A 251 -7.92 1.32 8.47
CA TYR A 251 -7.92 -0.13 8.58
C TYR A 251 -6.81 -0.80 7.75
N GLY A 252 -6.16 -1.79 8.36
CA GLY A 252 -5.02 -2.50 7.78
C GLY A 252 -3.78 -1.64 7.56
N HIS A 253 -3.62 -0.50 8.26
CA HIS A 253 -2.41 0.31 8.14
C HIS A 253 -1.19 -0.42 8.68
N VAL A 254 -0.28 -0.77 7.76
CA VAL A 254 0.99 -1.45 7.99
C VAL A 254 2.19 -0.63 7.51
N LEU A 255 3.38 -1.03 7.96
CA LEU A 255 4.66 -0.47 7.55
C LEU A 255 5.52 -1.58 6.93
N LEU A 256 5.92 -1.42 5.68
CA LEU A 256 6.93 -2.27 5.04
C LEU A 256 8.30 -1.65 5.25
N VAL A 257 9.17 -2.35 5.98
CA VAL A 257 10.53 -1.91 6.32
C VAL A 257 11.53 -2.83 5.61
N PRO A 258 12.13 -2.39 4.49
CA PRO A 258 13.13 -3.17 3.79
C PRO A 258 14.37 -3.35 4.66
N ARG A 259 14.94 -4.56 4.70
CA ARG A 259 16.21 -4.86 5.40
C ARG A 259 16.29 -4.20 6.77
N ALA A 260 15.32 -4.52 7.63
CA ALA A 260 15.01 -3.76 8.83
C ALA A 260 16.16 -3.68 9.86
N LEU A 261 17.20 -4.51 9.73
CA LEU A 261 18.36 -4.52 10.62
C LEU A 261 19.57 -3.76 10.04
N ASP A 262 19.52 -3.30 8.79
CA ASP A 262 20.62 -2.58 8.13
C ASP A 262 20.65 -1.08 8.50
N GLY A 263 19.60 -0.57 9.14
CA GLY A 263 19.50 0.87 9.45
C GLY A 263 19.47 1.74 8.19
N LEU A 264 18.77 1.28 7.14
CA LEU A 264 18.63 2.05 5.90
C LEU A 264 18.02 3.42 6.20
N ARG A 265 18.65 4.49 5.72
CA ARG A 265 18.11 5.85 5.79
C ARG A 265 16.78 5.94 5.05
N GLN A 266 15.92 6.91 5.38
CA GLN A 266 14.61 7.13 4.75
C GLN A 266 14.73 7.63 3.30
N LEU A 267 15.36 6.82 2.44
CA LEU A 267 15.73 7.09 1.06
C LEU A 267 15.36 5.88 0.20
N VAL A 268 14.66 6.12 -0.90
CA VAL A 268 14.28 5.06 -1.85
C VAL A 268 15.41 4.85 -2.85
N THR A 269 15.73 3.58 -3.08
CA THR A 269 16.65 3.06 -4.11
C THR A 269 15.87 2.12 -5.06
N PRO A 270 16.39 1.81 -6.27
CA PRO A 270 15.77 0.83 -7.17
C PRO A 270 15.35 -0.48 -6.49
N ASP A 271 16.23 -1.11 -5.72
CA ASP A 271 15.95 -2.39 -5.05
C ASP A 271 14.80 -2.28 -4.04
N THR A 272 14.78 -1.19 -3.26
CA THR A 272 13.72 -0.96 -2.26
C THR A 272 12.39 -0.55 -2.90
N MET A 273 12.45 0.13 -4.04
CA MET A 273 11.26 0.44 -4.85
C MET A 273 10.67 -0.85 -5.43
N LEU A 274 11.51 -1.76 -5.92
CA LEU A 274 11.07 -3.06 -6.42
C LEU A 274 10.34 -3.87 -5.35
N LEU A 275 10.87 -3.89 -4.12
CA LEU A 275 10.20 -4.56 -2.99
C LEU A 275 8.81 -3.97 -2.73
N ALA A 276 8.66 -2.64 -2.76
CA ALA A 276 7.38 -1.98 -2.59
C ALA A 276 6.39 -2.33 -3.73
N LEU A 277 6.85 -2.33 -4.99
CA LEU A 277 6.03 -2.74 -6.12
C LEU A 277 5.60 -4.21 -6.04
N GLN A 278 6.49 -5.10 -5.60
CA GLN A 278 6.18 -6.51 -5.37
C GLN A 278 5.14 -6.68 -4.25
N PHE A 279 5.24 -5.89 -3.18
CA PHE A 279 4.25 -5.91 -2.09
C PHE A 279 2.86 -5.46 -2.56
N ALA A 280 2.79 -4.36 -3.34
CA ALA A 280 1.55 -3.90 -3.94
C ALA A 280 0.95 -4.91 -4.93
N ARG A 281 1.78 -5.52 -5.77
CA ARG A 281 1.35 -6.54 -6.74
C ARG A 281 0.83 -7.80 -6.04
N GLU A 282 1.53 -8.26 -5.01
CA GLU A 282 1.18 -9.49 -4.29
C GLU A 282 -0.14 -9.35 -3.51
N ALA A 283 -0.44 -8.15 -3.01
CA ALA A 283 -1.73 -7.87 -2.38
C ALA A 283 -2.89 -8.00 -3.38
N ASP A 284 -2.62 -7.67 -4.65
CA ASP A 284 -3.57 -7.76 -5.77
C ASP A 284 -4.95 -7.14 -5.45
N ASN A 285 -4.93 -6.03 -4.72
CA ASN A 285 -6.13 -5.34 -4.28
C ASN A 285 -5.99 -3.86 -4.61
N PRO A 286 -6.81 -3.30 -5.52
CA PRO A 286 -6.71 -1.89 -5.90
C PRO A 286 -7.05 -0.94 -4.75
N TYR A 287 -7.70 -1.43 -3.69
CA TYR A 287 -7.98 -0.65 -2.50
C TYR A 287 -6.79 -0.61 -1.51
N PHE A 288 -5.79 -1.46 -1.70
CA PHE A 288 -4.53 -1.43 -0.97
C PHE A 288 -3.51 -0.57 -1.70
N ARG A 289 -3.12 0.56 -1.10
CA ARG A 289 -2.11 1.47 -1.68
C ARG A 289 -0.91 1.53 -0.79
N LEU A 290 0.24 1.83 -1.39
CA LEU A 290 1.46 2.10 -0.66
C LEU A 290 1.85 3.56 -0.85
N ALA A 291 2.52 4.12 0.13
CA ALA A 291 3.02 5.47 0.12
C ALA A 291 4.40 5.55 0.76
N PHE A 292 5.18 6.55 0.35
CA PHE A 292 6.44 6.89 0.98
C PHE A 292 6.54 8.40 1.14
N ASN A 293 7.16 8.82 2.25
CA ASN A 293 7.42 10.21 2.57
C ASN A 293 8.91 10.38 2.84
N SER A 294 9.59 11.20 2.04
CA SER A 294 10.99 11.57 2.33
C SER A 294 11.05 12.45 3.59
N LEU A 295 12.24 12.59 4.19
CA LEU A 295 12.45 13.69 5.14
C LEU A 295 12.26 15.02 4.39
N GLY A 296 11.72 16.03 5.08
CA GLY A 296 11.28 17.30 4.47
C GLY A 296 9.92 17.24 3.76
N ALA A 297 9.42 16.04 3.43
CA ALA A 297 8.08 15.81 2.88
C ALA A 297 7.23 14.99 3.86
N TYR A 298 7.37 15.30 5.15
CA TYR A 298 6.63 14.71 6.27
C TYR A 298 6.92 13.24 6.60
N GLY A 299 8.05 12.71 6.14
CA GLY A 299 8.69 11.55 6.78
C GLY A 299 9.13 11.89 8.20
N THR A 300 8.67 11.11 9.19
CA THR A 300 8.89 11.41 10.62
C THR A 300 9.91 10.51 11.31
N ILE A 301 10.38 9.47 10.61
CA ILE A 301 11.36 8.50 11.10
C ILE A 301 12.44 8.38 10.04
N ASN A 302 13.72 8.52 10.42
CA ASN A 302 14.85 8.27 9.54
C ASN A 302 15.27 6.78 9.59
N HIS A 303 14.37 5.92 9.15
CA HIS A 303 14.62 4.50 8.93
C HIS A 303 13.64 4.06 7.83
N LEU A 304 14.16 3.62 6.69
CA LEU A 304 13.38 3.36 5.47
C LEU A 304 12.12 2.54 5.75
N HIS A 305 10.98 3.15 5.45
CA HIS A 305 9.70 2.47 5.50
C HIS A 305 8.74 3.03 4.45
N PHE A 306 7.97 2.12 3.88
CA PHE A 306 6.76 2.41 3.12
C PHE A 306 5.56 2.22 4.05
N GLN A 307 4.54 3.04 3.87
CA GLN A 307 3.26 2.94 4.57
C GLN A 307 2.25 2.32 3.62
N ALA A 308 1.33 1.51 4.10
CA ALA A 308 0.25 0.99 3.28
C ALA A 308 -1.02 0.82 4.11
N TYR A 309 -2.19 1.05 3.51
CA TYR A 309 -3.48 0.75 4.14
C TYR A 309 -4.55 0.51 3.08
N TYR A 310 -5.70 0.03 3.56
CA TYR A 310 -6.89 -0.21 2.75
C TYR A 310 -7.84 0.96 2.86
N LEU A 311 -8.36 1.45 1.74
CA LEU A 311 -9.46 2.40 1.75
C LEU A 311 -10.42 2.00 0.64
N ALA A 312 -11.64 1.61 0.97
CA ALA A 312 -12.64 1.11 0.01
C ALA A 312 -13.26 2.22 -0.86
N ALA A 313 -12.46 3.22 -1.23
CA ALA A 313 -12.79 4.32 -2.12
C ALA A 313 -11.55 4.72 -2.94
N PRO A 314 -11.72 5.20 -4.18
CA PRO A 314 -10.63 5.77 -4.96
C PRO A 314 -10.17 7.10 -4.37
N PHE A 315 -8.87 7.32 -4.38
CA PHE A 315 -8.28 8.62 -4.10
C PHE A 315 -8.54 9.56 -5.28
N ALA A 316 -8.75 10.84 -4.99
CA ALA A 316 -9.08 11.84 -6.02
C ALA A 316 -8.02 11.87 -7.15
N MET A 317 -6.74 11.75 -6.81
CA MET A 317 -5.66 11.70 -7.81
C MET A 317 -5.69 10.47 -8.74
N GLU A 318 -6.26 9.33 -8.31
CA GLU A 318 -6.29 8.10 -9.11
C GLU A 318 -7.21 8.31 -10.33
N ARG A 319 -8.24 9.16 -10.18
CA ARG A 319 -9.19 9.55 -11.23
C ARG A 319 -8.72 10.70 -12.11
N ALA A 320 -7.68 11.41 -11.67
CA ALA A 320 -7.17 12.56 -12.40
C ALA A 320 -6.53 12.15 -13.73
N PRO A 321 -6.81 12.91 -14.81
CA PRO A 321 -6.23 12.64 -16.10
C PRO A 321 -4.72 12.81 -16.07
N THR A 322 -4.05 12.17 -17.02
CA THR A 322 -2.62 12.31 -17.23
C THR A 322 -2.38 12.72 -18.67
N ALA A 323 -1.26 13.41 -18.90
CA ALA A 323 -0.83 13.76 -20.24
C ALA A 323 0.68 13.47 -20.40
N PRO A 324 1.14 13.11 -21.61
CA PRO A 324 2.57 13.00 -21.88
C PRO A 324 3.34 14.24 -21.44
N LEU A 325 4.57 14.03 -20.97
CA LEU A 325 5.49 15.12 -20.69
C LEU A 325 5.98 15.77 -21.99
N ASP A 326 6.03 17.10 -22.03
CA ASP A 326 6.72 17.82 -23.11
C ASP A 326 8.23 17.76 -22.87
N LEU A 327 8.85 16.69 -23.34
CA LEU A 327 10.28 16.45 -23.17
C LEU A 327 11.13 17.56 -23.79
N ALA A 328 10.69 18.13 -24.91
CA ALA A 328 11.41 19.20 -25.59
C ALA A 328 11.40 20.48 -24.74
N ALA A 329 10.25 20.86 -24.18
CA ALA A 329 10.15 22.00 -23.26
C ALA A 329 10.98 21.80 -21.98
N LEU A 330 11.13 20.55 -21.52
CA LEU A 330 11.98 20.21 -20.38
C LEU A 330 13.48 20.07 -20.71
N GLY A 331 13.86 20.22 -21.99
CA GLY A 331 15.23 19.99 -22.45
C GLY A 331 15.71 18.54 -22.32
N LEU A 332 14.78 17.60 -22.18
CA LEU A 332 15.05 16.17 -22.05
C LEU A 332 15.12 15.54 -23.44
N LYS A 333 16.19 14.78 -23.69
CA LYS A 333 16.33 13.98 -24.91
C LYS A 333 15.83 12.58 -24.60
N SER A 334 14.92 12.06 -25.43
CA SER A 334 14.57 10.66 -25.30
C SER A 334 15.75 9.78 -25.67
N ARG A 335 16.03 8.76 -24.85
CA ARG A 335 16.99 7.69 -25.11
C ARG A 335 16.66 6.93 -26.40
N CYS A 336 15.42 6.98 -26.89
CA CYS A 336 15.06 6.37 -28.16
C CYS A 336 15.39 7.29 -29.34
N ASN A 337 16.68 7.37 -29.69
CA ASN A 337 16.99 7.67 -31.09
C ASN A 337 16.42 6.52 -31.93
N ALA A 338 15.70 6.84 -33.01
CA ALA A 338 15.20 5.84 -33.95
C ALA A 338 16.31 4.95 -34.57
N ALA A 339 17.58 5.34 -34.42
CA ALA A 339 18.76 4.62 -34.86
C ALA A 339 19.28 3.56 -33.86
N ASP A 340 18.96 3.66 -32.56
CA ASP A 340 19.49 2.78 -31.50
C ASP A 340 18.49 1.67 -31.07
N ALA A 341 17.32 1.63 -31.70
CA ALA A 341 16.33 0.59 -31.46
C ALA A 341 16.78 -0.74 -32.07
N VAL A 342 17.22 -1.68 -31.21
CA VAL A 342 17.58 -3.05 -31.61
C VAL A 342 16.33 -3.78 -32.13
N PRO A 343 16.28 -4.21 -33.41
CA PRO A 343 15.16 -5.00 -33.92
C PRO A 343 15.21 -6.38 -33.27
N THR A 344 14.31 -6.68 -32.33
CA THR A 344 14.16 -8.04 -31.81
C THR A 344 13.08 -8.75 -32.62
N LEU A 345 13.49 -9.72 -33.45
CA LEU A 345 12.57 -10.58 -34.20
C LEU A 345 12.01 -11.66 -33.27
N ILE A 346 10.83 -11.44 -32.70
CA ILE A 346 10.02 -12.53 -32.15
C ILE A 346 8.65 -12.46 -32.82
N GLY A 347 8.33 -13.47 -33.61
CA GLY A 347 6.98 -13.72 -34.15
C GLY A 347 6.47 -12.67 -35.14
N GLY A 348 6.94 -12.74 -36.39
CA GLY A 348 6.15 -12.38 -37.59
C GLY A 348 5.29 -11.11 -37.53
N LYS A 349 5.82 -9.99 -37.02
CA LYS A 349 5.43 -8.58 -37.29
C LYS A 349 6.31 -7.71 -36.41
N GLY A 350 7.35 -7.10 -36.98
CA GLY A 350 8.31 -6.28 -36.24
C GLY A 350 7.64 -5.07 -35.59
N ARG A 351 7.31 -5.17 -34.29
CA ARG A 351 6.97 -4.02 -33.44
C ARG A 351 8.25 -3.53 -32.77
N ARG A 352 8.61 -2.28 -33.02
CA ARG A 352 9.68 -1.57 -32.30
C ARG A 352 9.23 -1.42 -30.84
N ARG A 353 9.98 -2.01 -29.89
CA ARG A 353 9.76 -1.77 -28.45
C ARG A 353 10.49 -0.46 -28.06
N PRO A 354 9.86 0.42 -27.25
CA PRO A 354 10.54 1.58 -26.69
C PRO A 354 11.70 1.13 -25.79
N ALA A 355 12.72 1.98 -25.63
CA ALA A 355 13.92 1.70 -24.83
C ALA A 355 13.67 1.52 -23.32
N CYS A 356 12.51 2.00 -22.84
CA CYS A 356 11.97 1.75 -21.51
C CYS A 356 10.48 1.40 -21.67
N GLY A 357 10.01 0.30 -21.06
CA GLY A 357 8.61 -0.10 -21.10
C GLY A 357 7.68 0.75 -20.22
N VAL A 358 8.25 1.65 -19.41
CA VAL A 358 7.53 2.52 -18.48
C VAL A 358 7.09 3.79 -19.21
N ARG A 359 5.79 4.09 -19.15
CA ARG A 359 5.28 5.39 -19.62
C ARG A 359 5.44 6.42 -18.51
N VAL A 360 5.94 7.60 -18.86
CA VAL A 360 6.09 8.73 -17.93
C VAL A 360 5.22 9.89 -18.40
N GLU A 361 4.33 10.31 -17.53
CA GLU A 361 3.31 11.33 -17.78
C GLU A 361 3.28 12.36 -16.65
N GLN A 362 2.55 13.45 -16.87
CA GLN A 362 2.23 14.44 -15.85
C GLN A 362 0.77 14.31 -15.44
N LEU A 363 0.50 14.43 -14.14
CA LEU A 363 -0.87 14.53 -13.61
C LEU A 363 -1.50 15.88 -14.02
N ARG A 364 -2.74 15.85 -14.51
CA ARG A 364 -3.49 17.01 -14.98
C ARG A 364 -4.79 17.14 -14.18
N GLU A 365 -5.36 18.35 -14.21
CA GLU A 365 -6.63 18.67 -13.53
C GLU A 365 -6.62 18.28 -12.04
N TYR A 366 -5.47 18.46 -11.40
CA TYR A 366 -5.23 18.17 -10.00
C TYR A 366 -4.27 19.23 -9.43
N PRO A 367 -4.40 19.65 -8.15
CA PRO A 367 -3.65 20.80 -7.63
C PRO A 367 -2.15 20.53 -7.50
N VAL A 368 -1.76 19.26 -7.36
CA VAL A 368 -0.36 18.86 -7.17
C VAL A 368 0.27 18.43 -8.49
N ARG A 369 1.27 19.20 -8.95
CA ARG A 369 2.07 18.84 -10.12
C ARG A 369 2.92 17.62 -9.81
N SER A 370 2.73 16.56 -10.59
CA SER A 370 3.25 15.23 -10.26
C SER A 370 3.73 14.51 -11.50
N LEU A 371 4.80 13.73 -11.35
CA LEU A 371 5.19 12.73 -12.35
C LEU A 371 4.38 11.46 -12.09
N VAL A 372 3.90 10.84 -13.16
CA VAL A 372 3.15 9.58 -13.13
C VAL A 372 3.89 8.56 -13.98
N PHE A 373 4.19 7.42 -13.38
CA PHE A 373 4.85 6.30 -14.02
C PHE A 373 3.84 5.16 -14.15
N GLU A 374 3.57 4.73 -15.37
CA GLU A 374 2.78 3.53 -15.63
C GLU A 374 3.71 2.40 -16.05
N ALA A 375 3.78 1.36 -15.23
CA ALA A 375 4.62 0.21 -15.47
C ALA A 375 4.20 -0.53 -16.76
N GLY A 376 5.19 -0.99 -17.51
CA GLY A 376 4.99 -1.90 -18.64
C GLY A 376 4.86 -3.35 -18.18
N ASP A 377 5.54 -4.25 -18.89
CA ASP A 377 5.55 -5.68 -18.56
C ASP A 377 6.58 -6.03 -17.45
N SER A 378 7.40 -5.07 -17.01
CA SER A 378 8.47 -5.26 -16.02
C SER A 378 8.30 -4.32 -14.83
N LEU A 379 8.22 -4.89 -13.62
CA LEU A 379 8.29 -4.12 -12.39
C LEU A 379 9.71 -3.65 -12.13
N GLN A 380 10.71 -4.43 -12.57
CA GLN A 380 12.12 -4.07 -12.41
C GLN A 380 12.49 -2.80 -13.19
N GLU A 381 12.02 -2.65 -14.44
CA GLU A 381 12.21 -1.40 -15.19
C GLU A 381 11.54 -0.20 -14.51
N ALA A 382 10.32 -0.38 -13.98
CA ALA A 382 9.62 0.67 -13.24
C ALA A 382 10.36 1.05 -11.94
N ALA A 383 10.85 0.05 -11.20
CA ALA A 383 11.61 0.25 -9.97
C ALA A 383 12.94 0.97 -10.24
N GLU A 384 13.66 0.59 -11.30
CA GLU A 384 14.91 1.22 -11.69
C GLU A 384 14.72 2.70 -12.01
N LEU A 385 13.72 3.01 -12.84
CA LEU A 385 13.44 4.39 -13.25
C LEU A 385 12.97 5.25 -12.07
N VAL A 386 11.97 4.80 -11.31
CA VAL A 386 11.41 5.56 -10.18
C VAL A 386 12.40 5.64 -9.02
N GLY A 387 13.10 4.55 -8.71
CA GLY A 387 14.14 4.51 -7.68
C GLY A 387 15.28 5.49 -8.00
N THR A 388 15.80 5.47 -9.22
CA THR A 388 16.84 6.42 -9.65
C THR A 388 16.35 7.86 -9.61
N ALA A 389 15.10 8.12 -10.01
CA ALA A 389 14.50 9.44 -9.87
C ALA A 389 14.48 9.91 -8.41
N CYS A 390 14.07 9.06 -7.47
CA CYS A 390 14.05 9.37 -6.03
C CYS A 390 15.46 9.63 -5.47
N GLU A 391 16.46 8.86 -5.89
CA GLU A 391 17.86 9.08 -5.49
C GLU A 391 18.36 10.44 -5.96
N ARG A 392 18.03 10.84 -7.19
CA ARG A 392 18.41 12.15 -7.73
C ARG A 392 17.71 13.30 -7.02
N LEU A 393 16.41 13.17 -6.72
CA LEU A 393 15.68 14.17 -5.93
C LEU A 393 16.26 14.29 -4.52
N THR A 394 16.57 13.15 -3.89
CA THR A 394 17.23 13.10 -2.59
C THR A 394 18.59 13.81 -2.62
N ALA A 395 19.43 13.49 -3.61
CA ALA A 395 20.77 14.09 -3.75
C ALA A 395 20.71 15.60 -3.97
N ALA A 396 19.68 16.10 -4.65
CA ALA A 396 19.43 17.52 -4.85
C ALA A 396 18.63 18.18 -3.70
N ASN A 397 18.41 17.47 -2.60
CA ASN A 397 17.64 17.94 -1.45
C ASN A 397 16.22 18.41 -1.80
N VAL A 398 15.54 17.72 -2.72
CA VAL A 398 14.16 17.96 -3.11
C VAL A 398 13.24 17.05 -2.28
N PRO A 399 12.44 17.59 -1.35
CA PRO A 399 11.49 16.79 -0.61
C PRO A 399 10.44 16.20 -1.54
N HIS A 400 10.09 14.93 -1.35
CA HIS A 400 9.16 14.25 -2.22
C HIS A 400 8.37 13.15 -1.52
N ASN A 401 7.20 12.87 -2.06
CA ASN A 401 6.32 11.78 -1.67
C ASN A 401 6.16 10.80 -2.85
N LEU A 402 5.91 9.53 -2.53
CA LEU A 402 5.46 8.53 -3.50
C LEU A 402 4.09 8.01 -3.12
N PHE A 403 3.29 7.66 -4.13
CA PHE A 403 2.06 6.89 -3.98
C PHE A 403 2.01 5.81 -5.06
N ILE A 404 1.72 4.58 -4.66
CA ILE A 404 1.67 3.39 -5.51
C ILE A 404 0.23 2.88 -5.51
N ALA A 405 -0.35 2.86 -6.70
CA ALA A 405 -1.73 2.48 -6.97
C ALA A 405 -1.79 1.31 -7.97
N ASP A 406 -3.00 0.86 -8.29
CA ASP A 406 -3.27 -0.15 -9.32
C ASP A 406 -2.41 -1.41 -9.16
N CYS A 407 -2.32 -1.92 -7.92
CA CYS A 407 -1.52 -3.10 -7.57
C CYS A 407 -0.04 -2.99 -8.00
N GLY A 408 0.54 -1.79 -7.92
CA GLY A 408 1.93 -1.53 -8.32
C GLY A 408 2.11 -1.10 -9.78
N ALA A 409 1.04 -1.04 -10.58
CA ALA A 409 1.13 -0.65 -11.99
C ALA A 409 1.25 0.86 -12.21
N ARG A 410 0.85 1.68 -11.24
CA ARG A 410 0.87 3.14 -11.35
C ARG A 410 1.55 3.76 -10.14
N ILE A 411 2.58 4.56 -10.38
CA ILE A 411 3.36 5.22 -9.35
C ILE A 411 3.32 6.72 -9.58
N PHE A 412 3.11 7.48 -8.52
CA PHE A 412 3.08 8.92 -8.57
C PHE A 412 4.20 9.46 -7.69
N LEU A 413 4.98 10.39 -8.23
CA LEU A 413 6.07 11.07 -7.54
C LEU A 413 5.72 12.55 -7.42
N PHE A 414 5.60 13.01 -6.18
CA PHE A 414 5.19 14.36 -5.82
C PHE A 414 6.38 15.13 -5.25
N PRO A 415 6.97 16.07 -5.98
CA PRO A 415 7.81 17.09 -5.37
C PRO A 415 6.95 17.92 -4.41
N ASN A 416 7.37 18.02 -3.14
CA ASN A 416 6.59 18.66 -2.09
C ASN A 416 7.32 19.90 -1.56
N CYS A 417 6.69 21.07 -1.70
CA CYS A 417 7.25 22.34 -1.23
C CYS A 417 6.55 22.91 0.00
N PHE A 418 5.63 22.17 0.64
CA PHE A 418 4.84 22.73 1.74
C PHE A 418 5.71 23.14 2.93
N ALA A 419 6.61 22.24 3.38
CA ALA A 419 7.48 22.52 4.52
C ALA A 419 8.40 23.73 4.27
N GLU A 420 8.89 23.87 3.04
CA GLU A 420 9.69 25.03 2.61
C GLU A 420 8.87 26.32 2.63
N ARG A 421 7.64 26.31 2.08
CA ARG A 421 6.74 27.48 2.11
C ARG A 421 6.39 27.87 3.55
N LYS A 422 6.14 26.90 4.41
CA LYS A 422 5.92 27.09 5.86
C LYS A 422 7.12 27.74 6.53
N ALA A 423 8.34 27.27 6.26
CA ALA A 423 9.55 27.87 6.80
C ALA A 423 9.79 29.31 6.31
N ARG A 424 9.33 29.65 5.09
CA ARG A 424 9.40 31.01 4.52
C ARG A 424 8.26 31.94 4.98
N GLY A 425 7.36 31.48 5.84
CA GLY A 425 6.21 32.27 6.31
C GLY A 425 5.17 32.55 5.22
N GLN A 426 5.09 31.71 4.19
CA GLN A 426 4.21 31.90 3.02
C GLN A 426 2.87 31.14 3.16
N MET A 427 2.52 30.71 4.37
CA MET A 427 1.35 29.89 4.61
C MET A 427 0.19 30.73 5.12
N PRO A 428 -1.01 30.59 4.55
CA PRO A 428 -2.22 31.19 5.10
C PRO A 428 -2.47 30.71 6.55
N GLU A 429 -2.93 31.63 7.41
CA GLU A 429 -3.18 31.34 8.83
C GLU A 429 -4.24 30.26 9.02
N ASP A 430 -5.34 30.33 8.26
CA ASP A 430 -6.42 29.34 8.27
C ASP A 430 -5.92 27.92 7.95
N VAL A 431 -4.95 27.79 7.03
CA VAL A 431 -4.34 26.49 6.71
C VAL A 431 -3.44 26.00 7.85
N LEU A 432 -2.68 26.91 8.49
CA LEU A 432 -1.84 26.55 9.63
C LEU A 432 -2.67 26.09 10.83
N GLU A 433 -3.83 26.70 11.05
CA GLU A 433 -4.76 26.35 12.13
C GLU A 433 -5.31 24.92 12.03
N THR A 434 -5.53 24.41 10.80
CA THR A 434 -5.91 23.00 10.59
C THR A 434 -4.85 22.02 11.08
N GLN A 435 -3.60 22.50 11.20
CA GLN A 435 -2.40 21.73 11.48
C GLN A 435 -2.15 20.58 10.49
N VAL A 436 -2.86 20.49 9.36
CA VAL A 436 -2.64 19.42 8.39
C VAL A 436 -1.32 19.63 7.68
N ASP A 437 -0.50 18.59 7.69
CA ASP A 437 0.78 18.53 7.02
C ASP A 437 0.61 17.57 5.83
N PRO A 438 0.57 18.04 4.58
CA PRO A 438 0.18 17.21 3.45
C PRO A 438 1.31 16.25 3.05
N ALA A 439 1.25 15.04 3.60
CA ALA A 439 2.08 13.91 3.20
C ALA A 439 1.44 13.18 2.01
N ALA A 440 1.98 12.02 1.62
CA ALA A 440 1.50 11.27 0.46
C ALA A 440 -0.02 10.99 0.47
N TRP A 441 -0.61 10.69 1.63
CA TRP A 441 -2.03 10.36 1.75
C TRP A 441 -2.92 11.58 1.52
N GLU A 442 -2.58 12.72 2.13
CA GLU A 442 -3.30 13.97 1.92
C GLU A 442 -3.14 14.47 0.49
N ILE A 443 -1.92 14.42 -0.05
CA ILE A 443 -1.63 14.75 -1.46
C ILE A 443 -2.44 13.89 -2.43
N ALA A 444 -2.71 12.63 -2.08
CA ALA A 444 -3.56 11.77 -2.90
C ALA A 444 -5.05 12.12 -2.81
N GLY A 445 -5.45 12.88 -1.80
CA GLY A 445 -6.82 13.32 -1.58
C GLY A 445 -7.53 12.63 -0.43
N HIS A 446 -6.81 11.94 0.46
CA HIS A 446 -7.32 11.53 1.77
C HIS A 446 -6.88 12.52 2.84
N ILE A 447 -7.74 13.47 3.14
CA ILE A 447 -7.48 14.58 4.07
C ILE A 447 -7.72 14.12 5.51
N VAL A 448 -6.64 13.78 6.21
CA VAL A 448 -6.69 13.34 7.61
C VAL A 448 -6.68 14.55 8.54
N LEU A 449 -7.87 14.89 9.03
CA LEU A 449 -8.16 16.02 9.90
C LEU A 449 -7.99 15.62 11.37
N LYS A 450 -7.76 16.62 12.21
CA LYS A 450 -7.30 16.44 13.60
C LYS A 450 -8.33 16.88 14.63
N ARG A 451 -9.30 17.70 14.21
CA ARG A 451 -10.35 18.27 15.03
C ARG A 451 -11.70 18.03 14.35
N GLN A 452 -12.71 17.72 15.14
CA GLN A 452 -14.07 17.54 14.63
C GLN A 452 -14.60 18.78 13.87
N GLU A 453 -14.27 19.99 14.33
CA GLU A 453 -14.67 21.23 13.67
C GLU A 453 -14.12 21.37 12.24
N ASP A 454 -12.85 21.01 12.02
CA ASP A 454 -12.24 21.02 10.68
C ASP A 454 -12.89 19.95 9.79
N TYR A 455 -13.17 18.78 10.36
CA TYR A 455 -13.86 17.69 9.66
C TYR A 455 -15.27 18.09 9.22
N GLU A 456 -16.00 18.81 10.04
CA GLU A 456 -17.34 19.29 9.68
C GLU A 456 -17.27 20.38 8.61
N ALA A 457 -16.33 21.31 8.74
CA ALA A 457 -16.18 22.47 7.88
C ALA A 457 -15.47 22.20 6.54
N VAL A 458 -14.76 21.08 6.39
CA VAL A 458 -13.97 20.81 5.17
C VAL A 458 -14.83 20.81 3.91
N THR A 459 -14.40 21.61 2.95
CA THR A 459 -14.97 21.68 1.59
C THR A 459 -13.94 21.25 0.55
N GLN A 460 -14.41 20.97 -0.67
CA GLN A 460 -13.53 20.65 -1.79
C GLN A 460 -12.51 21.77 -2.05
N GLU A 461 -12.94 23.04 -1.93
CA GLU A 461 -12.10 24.22 -2.14
C GLU A 461 -11.01 24.32 -1.07
N SER A 462 -11.35 24.06 0.20
CA SER A 462 -10.38 24.06 1.29
C SER A 462 -9.32 22.95 1.12
N ALA A 463 -9.74 21.74 0.72
CA ALA A 463 -8.84 20.64 0.42
C ALA A 463 -7.95 20.97 -0.78
N TRP A 464 -8.52 21.49 -1.86
CA TRP A 464 -7.78 21.92 -3.05
C TRP A 464 -6.69 22.94 -2.70
N ARG A 465 -7.06 23.98 -1.95
CA ARG A 465 -6.14 25.05 -1.51
C ARG A 465 -5.00 24.51 -0.64
N LEU A 466 -5.29 23.57 0.28
CA LEU A 466 -4.25 22.88 1.06
C LEU A 466 -3.24 22.18 0.14
N LEU A 467 -3.72 21.47 -0.88
CA LEU A 467 -2.87 20.69 -1.78
C LEU A 467 -2.07 21.59 -2.75
N GLU A 468 -2.64 22.69 -3.23
CA GLU A 468 -1.90 23.69 -4.01
C GLU A 468 -0.70 24.25 -3.24
N LEU A 469 -0.83 24.37 -1.92
CA LEU A 469 0.27 24.82 -1.05
C LEU A 469 1.42 23.79 -0.98
N ALA A 470 1.16 22.51 -1.23
CA ALA A 470 2.20 21.48 -1.34
C ALA A 470 2.84 21.39 -2.74
N SER A 471 2.12 21.88 -3.76
CA SER A 471 2.51 21.81 -5.18
C SER A 471 3.61 22.80 -5.55
N CYS A 472 4.63 22.33 -6.27
CA CYS A 472 5.64 23.20 -6.87
C CYS A 472 5.03 24.18 -7.90
N SER A 473 5.69 25.32 -8.12
CA SER A 473 5.43 26.16 -9.29
C SER A 473 5.70 25.37 -10.57
N GLU A 474 5.19 25.84 -11.71
CA GLU A 474 5.41 25.18 -13.00
C GLU A 474 6.90 25.14 -13.39
N GLU A 475 7.60 26.26 -13.22
CA GLU A 475 9.04 26.37 -13.43
C GLU A 475 9.80 25.36 -12.55
N ARG A 476 9.52 25.35 -11.24
CA ARG A 476 10.19 24.45 -10.30
C ARG A 476 9.87 22.98 -10.61
N PHE A 477 8.64 22.67 -11.00
CA PHE A 477 8.26 21.32 -11.41
C PHE A 477 9.05 20.90 -12.66
N GLY A 478 9.24 21.79 -13.63
CA GLY A 478 10.06 21.52 -14.82
C GLY A 478 11.52 21.21 -14.47
N GLU A 479 12.13 21.99 -13.58
CA GLU A 479 13.48 21.72 -13.07
C GLU A 479 13.59 20.35 -12.41
N VAL A 480 12.62 20.03 -11.54
CA VAL A 480 12.58 18.78 -10.79
C VAL A 480 12.34 17.58 -11.71
N ALA A 481 11.44 17.71 -12.69
CA ALA A 481 11.20 16.68 -13.68
C ALA A 481 12.44 16.42 -14.54
N ARG A 482 13.13 17.48 -14.98
CA ARG A 482 14.39 17.35 -15.71
C ARG A 482 15.44 16.63 -14.85
N LEU A 483 15.65 17.08 -13.61
CA LEU A 483 16.58 16.44 -12.68
C LEU A 483 16.27 14.95 -12.49
N ALA A 484 15.01 14.61 -12.24
CA ALA A 484 14.57 13.25 -12.00
C ALA A 484 14.80 12.33 -13.21
N LEU A 485 14.57 12.83 -14.43
CA LEU A 485 14.43 12.01 -15.63
C LEU A 485 15.62 12.10 -16.61
N ASP A 486 16.56 13.03 -16.40
CA ASP A 486 17.65 13.29 -17.35
C ASP A 486 18.44 12.04 -17.71
N GLY A 487 18.46 11.72 -19.00
CA GLY A 487 19.08 10.50 -19.51
C GLY A 487 18.52 9.21 -18.91
N LEU A 488 17.27 9.13 -18.45
CA LEU A 488 16.57 7.89 -18.08
C LEU A 488 15.50 7.46 -19.09
N ILE A 489 14.88 8.43 -19.78
CA ILE A 489 13.75 8.24 -20.72
C ILE A 489 14.11 8.62 -22.15
#